data_AF-A0A960RV59-F1
#
_entry.id   AF-A0A960RV59-F1
#
_cell.length_a   1.000
_cell.length_b   1.000
_cell.length_c   1.000
_cell.angle_alpha   90.00
_cell.angle_beta   90.00
_cell.angle_gamma   90.00
#
_symmetry.space_group_name_H-M   'P 1'
#
loop_
_entity.id
_entity.type
_entity.pdbx_description
1 polymer ?
#
loop_
_entity_poly.entity_id
_entity_poly.type
_entity_poly.pdbx_seq_one_letter_code
_entity_poly.pdbx_strand_id
1 'polypeptide(L)'
;MSPAPKVSILHDRAAMFRAARRFFADRDILEVDCPIISVRASVDAHIDLIPAAEGRYLHSSPEYGMKRLLADGIGDIYQLSHVFRNGEVGSKHNPEFMMAEWYRIGISFQALMEETADFIRLFLGDLPHRIISYREAFKEFAGIDYISMNDDQLMEHVETGYDSLKEEGRDAILNMILGTHIEPLLGNGELTILAYYPATQAALAKTTSIENELVAERFEIYYKGMELCNGYHELADADEQRQRFIASNAHRRRLGKEELPLDEHFLESLKRGLPDCCGVAVGFDRLMMLRHQCDHIRQAIPFEWDIA
;
A
#
# COMPACT_ATOMS: atom_id res chain seq x y z
N MET A 1 17.32 -6.66 -23.54
CA MET A 1 18.51 -5.78 -23.48
C MET A 1 19.16 -6.00 -22.13
N SER A 2 20.49 -5.97 -22.01
CA SER A 2 21.13 -6.05 -20.69
C SER A 2 20.71 -4.83 -19.84
N PRO A 3 20.46 -4.99 -18.53
CA PRO A 3 20.14 -3.86 -17.65
C PRO A 3 21.19 -2.76 -17.78
N ALA A 4 20.76 -1.50 -17.67
CA ALA A 4 21.69 -0.39 -17.63
C ALA A 4 22.70 -0.60 -16.48
N PRO A 5 23.97 -0.14 -16.61
CA PRO A 5 24.93 -0.22 -15.52
C PRO A 5 24.37 0.44 -14.25
N LYS A 6 24.61 -0.15 -13.06
CA LYS A 6 24.06 0.33 -11.78
C LYS A 6 24.26 1.83 -11.55
N VAL A 7 25.45 2.35 -11.86
CA VAL A 7 25.76 3.78 -11.75
C VAL A 7 24.83 4.64 -12.61
N SER A 8 24.51 4.21 -13.83
CA SER A 8 23.55 4.91 -14.70
C SER A 8 22.13 4.90 -14.12
N ILE A 9 21.71 3.78 -13.54
CA ILE A 9 20.41 3.66 -12.87
C ILE A 9 20.35 4.61 -11.67
N LEU A 10 21.44 4.74 -10.90
CA LEU A 10 21.50 5.67 -9.76
C LEU A 10 21.48 7.15 -10.19
N HIS A 11 22.09 7.50 -11.33
CA HIS A 11 21.96 8.84 -11.90
C HIS A 11 20.51 9.15 -12.32
N ASP A 12 19.83 8.21 -12.97
CA ASP A 12 18.41 8.35 -13.32
C ASP A 12 17.53 8.37 -12.06
N ARG A 13 17.83 7.57 -11.03
CA ARG A 13 17.15 7.63 -9.72
C ARG A 13 17.19 9.04 -9.14
N ALA A 14 18.35 9.70 -9.17
CA ALA A 14 18.50 11.09 -8.73
C ALA A 14 17.68 12.06 -9.59
N ALA A 15 17.55 11.81 -10.89
CA ALA A 15 16.67 12.58 -11.78
C ALA A 15 15.19 12.35 -11.44
N MET A 16 14.79 11.12 -11.17
CA MET A 16 13.41 10.76 -10.81
C MET A 16 13.01 11.33 -9.45
N PHE A 17 13.92 11.45 -8.49
CA PHE A 17 13.66 12.20 -7.26
C PHE A 17 13.34 13.67 -7.52
N ARG A 18 14.04 14.32 -8.46
CA ARG A 18 13.73 15.71 -8.85
C ARG A 18 12.39 15.79 -9.57
N ALA A 19 12.10 14.84 -10.46
CA ALA A 19 10.83 14.78 -11.18
C ALA A 19 9.65 14.57 -10.23
N ALA A 20 9.77 13.66 -9.26
CA ALA A 20 8.75 13.41 -8.24
C ALA A 20 8.48 14.66 -7.39
N ARG A 21 9.53 15.33 -6.87
CA ARG A 21 9.35 16.59 -6.14
C ARG A 21 8.71 17.67 -7.01
N ARG A 22 9.10 17.76 -8.29
CA ARG A 22 8.50 18.72 -9.23
C ARG A 22 7.01 18.45 -9.46
N PHE A 23 6.62 17.18 -9.59
CA PHE A 23 5.23 16.77 -9.76
C PHE A 23 4.32 17.28 -8.65
N PHE A 24 4.78 17.17 -7.40
CA PHE A 24 4.05 17.66 -6.22
C PHE A 24 4.11 19.18 -6.11
N ALA A 25 5.28 19.79 -6.34
CA ALA A 25 5.44 21.25 -6.31
C ALA A 25 4.57 21.97 -7.37
N ASP A 26 4.40 21.40 -8.55
CA ASP A 26 3.51 21.94 -9.60
C ASP A 26 2.02 21.85 -9.24
N ARG A 27 1.67 21.10 -8.18
CA ARG A 27 0.31 20.92 -7.66
C ARG A 27 0.10 21.58 -6.30
N ASP A 28 1.06 22.39 -5.85
CA ASP A 28 1.08 23.04 -4.54
C ASP A 28 0.94 22.08 -3.35
N ILE A 29 1.48 20.85 -3.47
CA ILE A 29 1.50 19.85 -2.41
C ILE A 29 2.82 20.00 -1.62
N LEU A 30 2.72 20.18 -0.31
CA LEU A 30 3.86 20.51 0.57
C LEU A 30 4.71 19.28 0.91
N GLU A 31 6.04 19.35 0.71
CA GLU A 31 6.95 18.31 1.22
C GLU A 31 7.05 18.41 2.75
N VAL A 32 6.81 17.30 3.44
CA VAL A 32 7.00 17.16 4.89
C VAL A 32 8.04 16.08 5.19
N ASP A 33 8.57 16.10 6.42
CA ASP A 33 9.60 15.16 6.87
C ASP A 33 9.21 14.59 8.25
N CYS A 34 8.26 13.65 8.27
CA CYS A 34 7.89 12.96 9.50
C CYS A 34 9.04 12.05 9.98
N PRO A 35 9.26 11.92 11.30
CA PRO A 35 10.35 11.13 11.85
C PRO A 35 10.31 9.66 11.44
N ILE A 36 11.47 9.11 11.08
CA ILE A 36 11.64 7.68 10.75
C ILE A 36 11.46 6.78 11.98
N ILE A 37 11.92 7.25 13.15
CA ILE A 37 11.77 6.51 14.41
C ILE A 37 10.47 6.98 15.08
N SER A 38 9.50 6.07 15.15
CA SER A 38 8.24 6.29 15.85
C SER A 38 8.30 5.79 17.29
N VAL A 39 7.62 6.51 18.17
CA VAL A 39 7.43 6.14 19.59
C VAL A 39 6.41 5.01 19.74
N ARG A 40 5.58 4.77 18.71
CA ARG A 40 4.52 3.77 18.68
C ARG A 40 4.50 3.05 17.34
N ALA A 41 3.90 1.86 17.34
CA ALA A 41 3.89 0.99 16.19
C ALA A 41 2.73 1.34 15.24
N SER A 42 2.99 1.31 13.94
CA SER A 42 1.95 1.16 12.93
C SER A 42 1.38 -0.25 13.03
N VAL A 43 0.12 -0.37 13.42
CA VAL A 43 -0.51 -1.66 13.69
C VAL A 43 -1.09 -2.22 12.39
N ASP A 44 -0.37 -3.18 11.82
CA ASP A 44 -0.81 -4.01 10.71
C ASP A 44 -0.60 -5.49 11.06
N ALA A 45 -1.47 -6.36 10.56
CA ALA A 45 -1.44 -7.76 10.91
C ALA A 45 -0.34 -8.57 10.21
N HIS A 46 0.04 -8.14 9.00
CA HIS A 46 0.98 -8.82 8.12
C HIS A 46 2.35 -8.15 8.09
N ILE A 47 2.43 -6.83 8.32
CA ILE A 47 3.72 -6.10 8.39
C ILE A 47 4.35 -6.25 9.77
N ASP A 48 5.61 -6.68 9.80
CA ASP A 48 6.43 -6.67 11.02
C ASP A 48 7.34 -5.44 11.04
N LEU A 49 7.45 -4.81 12.20
CA LEU A 49 8.27 -3.62 12.38
C LEU A 49 9.69 -3.98 12.82
N ILE A 50 10.67 -3.16 12.43
CA ILE A 50 12.03 -3.26 12.96
C ILE A 50 12.11 -2.45 14.26
N PRO A 51 12.45 -3.08 15.40
CA PRO A 51 12.57 -2.38 16.67
C PRO A 51 13.79 -1.45 16.68
N ALA A 52 13.66 -0.33 17.38
CA ALA A 52 14.70 0.65 17.65
C ALA A 52 14.92 0.79 19.18
N ALA A 53 15.91 1.60 19.56
CA ALA A 53 16.24 1.84 20.98
C ALA A 53 15.03 2.36 21.77
N GLU A 54 14.99 2.06 23.08
CA GLU A 54 13.97 2.55 24.01
C GLU A 54 12.53 2.08 23.70
N GLY A 55 12.37 0.92 23.07
CA GLY A 55 11.06 0.38 22.72
C GLY A 55 10.34 1.16 21.61
N ARG A 56 11.13 1.81 20.75
CA ARG A 56 10.66 2.53 19.55
C ARG A 56 10.71 1.61 18.33
N TYR A 57 10.21 2.10 17.20
CA TYR A 57 10.20 1.35 15.95
C TYR A 57 10.66 2.22 14.80
N LEU A 58 11.33 1.61 13.81
CA LEU A 58 11.40 2.21 12.49
C LEU A 58 10.03 2.10 11.84
N HIS A 59 9.52 3.21 11.28
CA HIS A 59 8.17 3.25 10.71
C HIS A 59 8.05 2.40 9.44
N SER A 60 6.92 1.69 9.27
CA SER A 60 6.62 0.99 8.02
C SER A 60 6.03 1.92 6.94
N SER A 61 5.61 3.11 7.36
CA SER A 61 5.11 4.22 6.55
C SER A 61 5.05 5.48 7.44
N PRO A 62 5.24 6.70 6.87
CA PRO A 62 5.01 7.97 7.57
C PRO A 62 3.53 8.29 7.87
N GLU A 63 2.57 7.44 7.45
CA GLU A 63 1.11 7.64 7.50
C GLU A 63 0.60 8.26 8.82
N TYR A 64 0.99 7.72 9.97
CA TYR A 64 0.50 8.23 11.26
C TYR A 64 1.02 9.64 11.55
N GLY A 65 2.27 9.92 11.19
CA GLY A 65 2.85 11.25 11.30
C GLY A 65 2.17 12.24 10.36
N MET A 66 1.95 11.85 9.11
CA MET A 66 1.32 12.68 8.10
C MET A 66 -0.14 12.97 8.44
N LYS A 67 -0.93 11.97 8.85
CA LYS A 67 -2.32 12.16 9.29
C LYS A 67 -2.45 13.05 10.52
N ARG A 68 -1.48 13.02 11.43
CA ARG A 68 -1.43 13.97 12.56
C ARG A 68 -1.24 15.41 12.08
N LEU A 69 -0.39 15.64 11.08
CA LEU A 69 -0.23 16.96 10.46
C LEU A 69 -1.50 17.42 9.73
N LEU A 70 -2.20 16.51 9.05
CA LEU A 70 -3.51 16.79 8.45
C LEU A 70 -4.53 17.24 9.50
N ALA A 71 -4.60 16.54 10.63
CA ALA A 71 -5.46 16.91 11.75
C ALA A 71 -5.06 18.25 12.40
N ASP A 72 -3.78 18.64 12.30
CA ASP A 72 -3.29 19.96 12.73
C ASP A 72 -3.52 21.06 11.66
N GLY A 73 -4.12 20.72 10.51
CA GLY A 73 -4.53 21.68 9.48
C GLY A 73 -3.44 22.08 8.49
N ILE A 74 -2.43 21.24 8.26
CA ILE A 74 -1.29 21.57 7.38
C ILE A 74 -1.66 21.76 5.90
N GLY A 75 -2.75 21.15 5.43
CA GLY A 75 -3.12 21.12 4.01
C GLY A 75 -2.62 19.87 3.28
N ASP A 76 -2.52 19.95 1.95
CA ASP A 76 -2.05 18.86 1.10
C ASP A 76 -0.54 18.64 1.27
N ILE A 77 -0.14 17.39 1.50
CA ILE A 77 1.24 17.05 1.86
C ILE A 77 1.74 15.80 1.14
N TYR A 78 3.05 15.72 0.93
CA TYR A 78 3.75 14.52 0.49
C TYR A 78 5.04 14.31 1.28
N GLN A 79 5.52 13.07 1.33
CA GLN A 79 6.84 12.73 1.83
C GLN A 79 7.49 11.67 0.93
N LEU A 80 8.77 11.87 0.61
CA LEU A 80 9.64 10.84 0.07
C LEU A 80 10.50 10.31 1.22
N SER A 81 10.26 9.07 1.66
CA SER A 81 10.89 8.53 2.87
C SER A 81 11.44 7.13 2.66
N HIS A 82 12.52 6.83 3.39
CA HIS A 82 12.88 5.44 3.67
C HIS A 82 11.90 4.87 4.70
N VAL A 83 11.37 3.69 4.41
CA VAL A 83 10.44 2.96 5.26
C VAL A 83 10.93 1.53 5.47
N PHE A 84 10.49 0.91 6.56
CA PHE A 84 11.11 -0.28 7.10
C PHE A 84 10.09 -1.38 7.39
N ARG A 85 10.32 -2.57 6.85
CA ARG A 85 9.47 -3.75 7.07
C ARG A 85 10.35 -4.97 7.33
N ASN A 86 10.21 -5.57 8.50
CA ASN A 86 11.05 -6.67 8.96
C ASN A 86 10.72 -7.95 8.18
N GLY A 87 11.75 -8.67 7.73
CA GLY A 87 11.60 -9.96 7.04
C GLY A 87 11.17 -9.90 5.57
N GLU A 88 10.85 -8.72 5.03
CA GLU A 88 10.51 -8.56 3.61
C GLU A 88 11.75 -8.56 2.71
N VAL A 89 12.31 -9.74 2.47
CA VAL A 89 13.47 -9.96 1.58
C VAL A 89 13.06 -10.77 0.37
N GLY A 90 13.36 -10.26 -0.83
CA GLY A 90 13.12 -11.01 -2.07
C GLY A 90 13.54 -10.26 -3.32
N SER A 91 13.18 -10.79 -4.50
CA SER A 91 13.51 -10.13 -5.77
C SER A 91 12.87 -8.74 -5.90
N LYS A 92 11.66 -8.56 -5.34
CA LYS A 92 10.88 -7.32 -5.38
C LYS A 92 10.83 -6.57 -4.03
N HIS A 93 11.53 -7.07 -3.01
CA HIS A 93 11.42 -6.58 -1.62
C HIS A 93 12.79 -6.40 -0.99
N ASN A 94 12.96 -5.31 -0.23
CA ASN A 94 14.12 -5.06 0.62
C ASN A 94 13.59 -4.49 1.94
N PRO A 95 14.10 -4.94 3.11
CA PRO A 95 13.60 -4.48 4.42
C PRO A 95 13.59 -2.98 4.62
N GLU A 96 14.49 -2.25 3.95
CA GLU A 96 14.46 -0.79 3.83
C GLU A 96 14.21 -0.42 2.36
N PHE A 97 13.20 0.41 2.08
CA PHE A 97 12.92 0.87 0.73
C PHE A 97 12.41 2.31 0.69
N MET A 98 12.50 2.94 -0.46
CA MET A 98 12.02 4.30 -0.68
C MET A 98 10.54 4.28 -1.09
N MET A 99 9.75 5.09 -0.41
CA MET A 99 8.32 5.27 -0.66
C MET A 99 8.00 6.74 -0.92
N ALA A 100 7.09 6.98 -1.85
CA ALA A 100 6.42 8.27 -2.00
C ALA A 100 5.01 8.15 -1.43
N GLU A 101 4.69 8.97 -0.44
CA GLU A 101 3.36 8.96 0.19
C GLU A 101 2.80 10.37 0.21
N TRP A 102 1.52 10.53 -0.10
CA TRP A 102 0.88 11.85 -0.09
C TRP A 102 -0.60 11.78 0.26
N TYR A 103 -1.11 12.91 0.70
CA TYR A 103 -2.49 13.11 1.14
C TYR A 103 -3.07 14.39 0.54
N ARG A 104 -4.33 14.31 0.13
CA ARG A 104 -5.06 15.39 -0.54
C ARG A 104 -6.40 15.62 0.14
N ILE A 105 -6.62 16.82 0.64
CA ILE A 105 -7.85 17.22 1.32
C ILE A 105 -8.93 17.49 0.28
N GLY A 106 -10.10 16.88 0.45
CA GLY A 106 -11.28 17.08 -0.39
C GLY A 106 -11.15 16.56 -1.83
N ILE A 107 -10.05 15.86 -2.18
CA ILE A 107 -9.97 15.15 -3.46
C ILE A 107 -10.98 13.99 -3.46
N SER A 108 -11.61 13.72 -4.60
CA SER A 108 -12.41 12.51 -4.72
C SER A 108 -11.51 11.28 -4.84
N PHE A 109 -12.03 10.13 -4.40
CA PHE A 109 -11.35 8.85 -4.51
C PHE A 109 -10.88 8.56 -5.95
N GLN A 110 -11.73 8.86 -6.95
CA GLN A 110 -11.39 8.70 -8.37
C GLN A 110 -10.31 9.69 -8.82
N ALA A 111 -10.35 10.94 -8.37
CA ALA A 111 -9.32 11.91 -8.73
C ALA A 111 -7.96 11.55 -8.11
N LEU A 112 -7.92 10.93 -6.92
CA LEU A 112 -6.67 10.39 -6.37
C LEU A 112 -6.14 9.22 -7.22
N MET A 113 -7.00 8.31 -7.69
CA MET A 113 -6.60 7.22 -8.59
C MET A 113 -5.94 7.77 -9.88
N GLU A 114 -6.52 8.80 -10.47
CA GLU A 114 -5.97 9.50 -11.65
C GLU A 114 -4.63 10.18 -11.35
N GLU A 115 -4.52 10.93 -10.25
CA GLU A 115 -3.28 11.59 -9.83
C GLU A 115 -2.17 10.58 -9.56
N THR A 116 -2.51 9.42 -9.00
CA THR A 116 -1.57 8.31 -8.77
C THR A 116 -1.09 7.70 -10.09
N ALA A 117 -2.00 7.50 -11.05
CA ALA A 117 -1.63 7.05 -12.39
C ALA A 117 -0.67 8.06 -13.08
N ASP A 118 -0.94 9.36 -12.96
CA ASP A 118 -0.04 10.41 -13.47
C ASP A 118 1.34 10.39 -12.82
N PHE A 119 1.42 10.16 -11.51
CA PHE A 119 2.69 10.01 -10.81
C PHE A 119 3.48 8.80 -11.36
N ILE A 120 2.82 7.66 -11.56
CA ILE A 120 3.43 6.44 -12.12
C ILE A 120 3.92 6.67 -13.55
N ARG A 121 3.19 7.44 -14.37
CA ARG A 121 3.57 7.79 -15.75
C ARG A 121 4.87 8.58 -15.85
N LEU A 122 5.27 9.31 -14.79
CA LEU A 122 6.60 9.94 -14.74
C LEU A 122 7.73 8.92 -14.94
N PHE A 123 7.54 7.70 -14.46
CA PHE A 123 8.53 6.63 -14.50
C PHE A 123 8.38 5.75 -15.73
N LEU A 124 7.13 5.39 -16.07
CA LEU A 124 6.82 4.33 -17.02
C LEU A 124 6.38 4.82 -18.41
N GLY A 125 6.21 6.14 -18.58
CA GLY A 125 5.71 6.74 -19.81
C GLY A 125 4.19 6.82 -19.85
N ASP A 126 3.65 7.30 -20.97
CA ASP A 126 2.22 7.55 -21.17
C ASP A 126 1.42 6.24 -21.38
N LEU A 127 1.25 5.51 -20.28
CA LEU A 127 0.46 4.28 -20.26
C LEU A 127 -1.04 4.63 -20.08
N PRO A 128 -1.94 4.00 -20.86
CA PRO A 128 -3.35 4.02 -20.51
C PRO A 128 -3.56 3.31 -19.16
N HIS A 129 -4.71 3.54 -18.55
CA HIS A 129 -5.12 2.78 -17.38
C HIS A 129 -6.58 2.35 -17.51
N ARG A 130 -6.94 1.29 -16.79
CA ARG A 130 -8.32 0.89 -16.55
C ARG A 130 -8.59 0.79 -15.06
N ILE A 131 -9.83 1.05 -14.65
CA ILE A 131 -10.31 0.85 -13.29
C ILE A 131 -11.22 -0.37 -13.30
N ILE A 132 -11.00 -1.29 -12.38
CA ILE A 132 -11.80 -2.50 -12.18
C ILE A 132 -12.04 -2.69 -10.68
N SER A 133 -13.27 -3.04 -10.27
CA SER A 133 -13.52 -3.38 -8.87
C SER A 133 -12.89 -4.72 -8.49
N TYR A 134 -12.62 -4.93 -7.21
CA TYR A 134 -12.12 -6.19 -6.66
C TYR A 134 -13.03 -7.36 -7.05
N ARG A 135 -14.34 -7.17 -6.95
CA ARG A 135 -15.34 -8.15 -7.38
C ARG A 135 -15.33 -8.43 -8.88
N GLU A 136 -15.23 -7.40 -9.71
CA GLU A 136 -15.11 -7.59 -11.16
C GLU A 136 -13.81 -8.31 -11.53
N ALA A 137 -12.70 -8.04 -10.85
CA ALA A 137 -11.44 -8.74 -11.10
C ALA A 137 -11.56 -10.24 -10.76
N PHE A 138 -12.23 -10.60 -9.66
CA PHE A 138 -12.52 -12.01 -9.33
C PHE A 138 -13.40 -12.68 -10.39
N LYS A 139 -14.39 -11.96 -10.93
CA LYS A 139 -15.24 -12.46 -12.02
C LYS A 139 -14.47 -12.62 -13.33
N GLU A 140 -13.66 -11.64 -13.70
CA GLU A 140 -12.92 -11.60 -14.97
C GLU A 140 -11.78 -12.64 -15.00
N PHE A 141 -10.97 -12.71 -13.94
CA PHE A 141 -9.73 -13.47 -13.94
C PHE A 141 -9.82 -14.84 -13.26
N ALA A 142 -10.68 -14.98 -12.26
CA ALA A 142 -10.88 -16.25 -11.54
C ALA A 142 -12.21 -16.94 -11.88
N GLY A 143 -13.09 -16.29 -12.64
CA GLY A 143 -14.38 -16.84 -13.05
C GLY A 143 -15.38 -16.99 -11.91
N ILE A 144 -15.19 -16.27 -10.80
CA ILE A 144 -15.99 -16.41 -9.58
C ILE A 144 -16.60 -15.10 -9.09
N ASP A 145 -17.80 -15.21 -8.52
CA ASP A 145 -18.42 -14.13 -7.76
C ASP A 145 -18.35 -14.46 -6.27
N TYR A 146 -17.28 -14.02 -5.61
CA TYR A 146 -17.00 -14.49 -4.25
C TYR A 146 -18.16 -14.19 -3.29
N ILE A 147 -18.88 -13.08 -3.40
CA ILE A 147 -19.97 -12.78 -2.45
C ILE A 147 -21.10 -13.81 -2.47
N SER A 148 -21.20 -14.59 -3.55
CA SER A 148 -22.20 -15.67 -3.70
C SER A 148 -21.69 -17.04 -3.28
N MET A 149 -20.41 -17.15 -2.89
CA MET A 149 -19.72 -18.40 -2.57
C MET A 149 -19.38 -18.49 -1.08
N ASN A 150 -19.55 -19.67 -0.50
CA ASN A 150 -19.05 -19.98 0.84
C ASN A 150 -17.54 -20.29 0.82
N ASP A 151 -16.93 -20.42 2.01
CA ASP A 151 -15.48 -20.61 2.14
C ASP A 151 -15.00 -21.97 1.59
N ASP A 152 -15.84 -23.01 1.63
CA ASP A 152 -15.52 -24.32 1.03
C ASP A 152 -15.43 -24.21 -0.49
N GLN A 153 -16.37 -23.51 -1.12
CA GLN A 153 -16.38 -23.27 -2.57
C GLN A 153 -15.20 -22.39 -3.00
N LEU A 154 -14.84 -21.37 -2.21
CA LEU A 154 -13.67 -20.55 -2.53
C LEU A 154 -12.37 -21.35 -2.47
N MET A 155 -12.26 -22.30 -1.53
CA MET A 155 -11.08 -23.16 -1.40
C MET A 155 -10.87 -24.12 -2.57
N GLU A 156 -11.90 -24.39 -3.38
CA GLU A 156 -11.75 -25.13 -4.64
C GLU A 156 -10.90 -24.36 -5.67
N HIS A 157 -10.75 -23.04 -5.49
CA HIS A 157 -9.91 -22.16 -6.31
C HIS A 157 -8.53 -21.91 -5.71
N VAL A 158 -8.18 -22.57 -4.61
CA VAL A 158 -6.86 -22.47 -3.99
C VAL A 158 -6.02 -23.69 -4.38
N GLU A 159 -4.72 -23.47 -4.64
CA GLU A 159 -3.79 -24.57 -4.94
C GLU A 159 -3.70 -25.58 -3.79
N THR A 160 -3.42 -26.85 -4.13
CA THR A 160 -3.28 -27.90 -3.12
C THR A 160 -2.13 -27.62 -2.16
N GLY A 161 -2.34 -27.82 -0.85
CA GLY A 161 -1.31 -27.62 0.18
C GLY A 161 -1.53 -26.40 1.08
N TYR A 162 -2.59 -25.64 0.86
CA TYR A 162 -2.98 -24.48 1.66
C TYR A 162 -4.27 -24.70 2.46
N ASP A 163 -4.55 -25.95 2.85
CA ASP A 163 -5.80 -26.32 3.55
C ASP A 163 -6.01 -25.53 4.86
N SER A 164 -4.93 -25.05 5.49
CA SER A 164 -4.97 -24.25 6.72
C SER A 164 -5.57 -22.86 6.53
N LEU A 165 -5.70 -22.33 5.30
CA LEU A 165 -6.25 -20.99 5.06
C LEU A 165 -7.70 -20.86 5.55
N LYS A 166 -8.47 -21.96 5.60
CA LYS A 166 -9.82 -21.95 6.19
C LYS A 166 -9.81 -21.52 7.65
N GLU A 167 -8.78 -21.88 8.40
CA GLU A 167 -8.62 -21.52 9.81
C GLU A 167 -8.24 -20.04 9.99
N GLU A 168 -7.55 -19.47 8.98
CA GLU A 168 -7.20 -18.05 8.93
C GLU A 168 -8.39 -17.16 8.53
N GLY A 169 -9.34 -17.74 7.79
CA GLY A 169 -10.63 -17.16 7.44
C GLY A 169 -10.72 -16.71 5.99
N ARG A 170 -11.90 -16.22 5.62
CA ARG A 170 -12.26 -15.86 4.25
C ARG A 170 -11.29 -14.90 3.56
N ASP A 171 -10.80 -13.87 4.25
CA ASP A 171 -9.85 -12.91 3.66
C ASP A 171 -8.53 -13.58 3.28
N ALA A 172 -8.06 -14.57 4.04
CA ALA A 172 -6.85 -15.31 3.71
C ALA A 172 -7.03 -16.13 2.41
N ILE A 173 -8.22 -16.72 2.23
CA ILE A 173 -8.59 -17.44 1.00
C ILE A 173 -8.63 -16.47 -0.19
N LEU A 174 -9.29 -15.33 -0.03
CA LEU A 174 -9.38 -14.31 -1.09
C LEU A 174 -8.02 -13.74 -1.45
N ASN A 175 -7.16 -13.44 -0.47
CA ASN A 175 -5.80 -12.94 -0.70
C ASN A 175 -4.95 -13.98 -1.45
N MET A 176 -5.11 -15.27 -1.12
CA MET A 176 -4.43 -16.34 -1.84
C MET A 176 -4.88 -16.39 -3.31
N ILE A 177 -6.19 -16.39 -3.58
CA ILE A 177 -6.72 -16.39 -4.95
C ILE A 177 -6.27 -15.14 -5.72
N LEU A 178 -6.31 -13.97 -5.07
CA LEU A 178 -5.85 -12.72 -5.66
C LEU A 178 -4.38 -12.85 -6.09
N GLY A 179 -3.50 -13.24 -5.17
CA GLY A 179 -2.05 -13.32 -5.43
C GLY A 179 -1.63 -14.38 -6.45
N THR A 180 -2.36 -15.50 -6.55
CA THR A 180 -2.00 -16.61 -7.46
C THR A 180 -2.68 -16.54 -8.82
N HIS A 181 -3.96 -16.16 -8.88
CA HIS A 181 -4.76 -16.22 -10.11
C HIS A 181 -5.00 -14.86 -10.77
N ILE A 182 -4.98 -13.77 -9.99
CA ILE A 182 -5.41 -12.46 -10.47
C ILE A 182 -4.22 -11.54 -10.68
N GLU A 183 -3.44 -11.25 -9.63
CA GLU A 183 -2.31 -10.32 -9.67
C GLU A 183 -1.35 -10.56 -10.84
N PRO A 184 -0.95 -11.82 -11.17
CA PRO A 184 -0.03 -12.07 -12.28
C PRO A 184 -0.56 -11.62 -13.66
N LEU A 185 -1.89 -11.45 -13.78
CA LEU A 185 -2.57 -11.05 -15.02
C LEU A 185 -2.85 -9.54 -15.09
N LEU A 186 -2.66 -8.80 -13.98
CA LEU A 186 -2.95 -7.38 -13.91
C LEU A 186 -1.87 -6.52 -14.58
N GLY A 187 -2.30 -5.44 -15.22
CA GLY A 187 -1.42 -4.45 -15.81
C GLY A 187 -0.65 -4.91 -17.05
N ASN A 188 -1.31 -5.65 -17.94
CA ASN A 188 -0.72 -6.10 -19.22
C ASN A 188 -0.90 -5.04 -20.32
N GLY A 189 0.12 -4.21 -20.53
CA GLY A 189 0.11 -3.15 -21.57
C GLY A 189 -0.58 -1.85 -21.17
N GLU A 190 -1.16 -1.80 -19.97
CA GLU A 190 -1.81 -0.65 -19.34
C GLU A 190 -1.62 -0.74 -17.82
N LEU A 191 -1.93 0.32 -17.07
CA LEU A 191 -2.05 0.24 -15.62
C LEU A 191 -3.42 -0.34 -15.25
N THR A 192 -3.47 -1.35 -14.38
CA THR A 192 -4.74 -1.79 -13.79
C THR A 192 -4.89 -1.18 -12.41
N ILE A 193 -5.92 -0.35 -12.23
CA ILE A 193 -6.33 0.17 -10.92
C ILE A 193 -7.40 -0.78 -10.37
N LEU A 194 -7.02 -1.59 -9.39
CA LEU A 194 -7.92 -2.50 -8.68
C LEU A 194 -8.52 -1.74 -7.48
N ALA A 195 -9.83 -1.54 -7.46
CA ALA A 195 -10.50 -0.68 -6.47
C ALA A 195 -11.63 -1.40 -5.74
N TYR A 196 -12.16 -0.79 -4.67
CA TYR A 196 -13.35 -1.27 -3.96
C TYR A 196 -13.17 -2.67 -3.35
N TYR A 197 -12.13 -2.83 -2.53
CA TYR A 197 -11.84 -4.08 -1.81
C TYR A 197 -12.99 -4.46 -0.87
N PRO A 198 -13.13 -5.73 -0.45
CA PRO A 198 -14.08 -6.11 0.60
C PRO A 198 -13.85 -5.26 1.87
N ALA A 199 -14.93 -4.85 2.55
CA ALA A 199 -14.81 -4.02 3.75
C ALA A 199 -14.00 -4.65 4.89
N THR A 200 -13.89 -5.98 4.92
CA THR A 200 -13.02 -6.72 5.85
C THR A 200 -11.53 -6.45 5.59
N GLN A 201 -11.18 -6.01 4.38
CA GLN A 201 -9.83 -5.64 3.95
C GLN A 201 -9.66 -4.12 3.81
N ALA A 202 -10.44 -3.35 4.56
CA ALA A 202 -10.45 -1.89 4.46
C ALA A 202 -9.16 -1.21 4.95
N ALA A 203 -8.34 -1.88 5.76
CA ALA A 203 -7.17 -1.26 6.41
C ALA A 203 -7.56 0.07 7.11
N LEU A 204 -7.12 1.23 6.59
CA LEU A 204 -7.48 2.56 7.09
C LEU A 204 -8.48 3.32 6.19
N ALA A 205 -9.12 2.63 5.23
CA ALA A 205 -10.10 3.22 4.32
C ALA A 205 -11.52 3.29 4.91
N LYS A 206 -12.30 4.25 4.43
CA LYS A 206 -13.76 4.30 4.59
C LYS A 206 -14.43 3.13 3.89
N THR A 207 -15.65 2.83 4.36
CA THR A 207 -16.49 1.80 3.74
C THR A 207 -17.75 2.41 3.15
N THR A 208 -18.22 1.83 2.06
CA THR A 208 -19.44 2.21 1.33
C THR A 208 -20.13 0.95 0.80
N SER A 209 -21.36 1.08 0.29
CA SER A 209 -22.07 -0.04 -0.31
C SER A 209 -22.20 0.12 -1.82
N ILE A 210 -21.76 -0.91 -2.56
CA ILE A 210 -21.85 -1.00 -4.03
C ILE A 210 -22.47 -2.36 -4.37
N GLU A 211 -23.54 -2.37 -5.15
CA GLU A 211 -24.18 -3.59 -5.68
C GLU A 211 -24.43 -4.71 -4.63
N ASN A 212 -24.94 -4.33 -3.44
CA ASN A 212 -25.20 -5.19 -2.28
C ASN A 212 -23.96 -5.78 -1.58
N GLU A 213 -22.78 -5.26 -1.87
CA GLU A 213 -21.55 -5.54 -1.14
C GLU A 213 -21.16 -4.33 -0.29
N LEU A 214 -20.65 -4.58 0.91
CA LEU A 214 -19.97 -3.56 1.70
C LEU A 214 -18.49 -3.59 1.30
N VAL A 215 -18.02 -2.52 0.68
CA VAL A 215 -16.67 -2.37 0.14
C VAL A 215 -15.92 -1.25 0.84
N ALA A 216 -14.61 -1.30 0.79
CA ALA A 216 -13.71 -0.25 1.21
C ALA A 216 -13.33 0.63 0.02
N GLU A 217 -13.29 1.95 0.19
CA GLU A 217 -12.70 2.86 -0.78
C GLU A 217 -11.17 2.78 -0.69
N ARG A 218 -10.65 1.62 -1.08
CA ARG A 218 -9.24 1.26 -1.20
C ARG A 218 -8.95 0.91 -2.65
N PHE A 219 -7.79 1.31 -3.15
CA PHE A 219 -7.30 0.89 -4.46
C PHE A 219 -5.81 0.55 -4.42
N GLU A 220 -5.42 -0.31 -5.34
CA GLU A 220 -4.02 -0.62 -5.65
C GLU A 220 -3.82 -0.48 -7.16
N ILE A 221 -2.62 -0.10 -7.59
CA ILE A 221 -2.28 -0.02 -9.02
C ILE A 221 -1.25 -1.07 -9.35
N TYR A 222 -1.52 -1.85 -10.38
CA TYR A 222 -0.66 -2.92 -10.86
C TYR A 222 -0.13 -2.63 -12.27
N TYR A 223 1.13 -3.01 -12.49
CA TYR A 223 1.73 -3.08 -13.83
C TYR A 223 2.61 -4.32 -13.94
N LYS A 224 2.41 -5.14 -14.98
CA LYS A 224 3.11 -6.41 -15.19
C LYS A 224 3.08 -7.34 -13.97
N GLY A 225 1.91 -7.45 -13.33
CA GLY A 225 1.72 -8.23 -12.10
C GLY A 225 2.60 -7.79 -10.92
N MET A 226 2.95 -6.50 -10.88
CA MET A 226 3.62 -5.88 -9.74
C MET A 226 2.72 -4.78 -9.20
N GLU A 227 2.33 -4.92 -7.93
CA GLU A 227 1.68 -3.86 -7.15
C GLU A 227 2.64 -2.67 -7.00
N LEU A 228 2.18 -1.47 -7.33
CA LEU A 228 2.97 -0.24 -7.33
C LEU A 228 2.60 0.70 -6.19
N CYS A 229 1.35 0.62 -5.73
CA CYS A 229 0.83 1.49 -4.70
C CYS A 229 -0.37 0.88 -3.99
N ASN A 230 -0.68 1.45 -2.83
CA ASN A 230 -1.90 1.20 -2.09
C ASN A 230 -2.43 2.54 -1.55
N GLY A 231 -3.71 2.83 -1.81
CA GLY A 231 -4.33 4.12 -1.51
C GLY A 231 -5.77 4.00 -1.05
N TYR A 232 -6.23 5.02 -0.33
CA TYR A 232 -7.46 4.98 0.44
C TYR A 232 -8.21 6.32 0.37
N HIS A 233 -9.54 6.26 0.46
CA HIS A 233 -10.32 7.34 1.07
C HIS A 233 -10.25 7.16 2.59
N GLU A 234 -9.61 8.10 3.29
CA GLU A 234 -9.16 7.90 4.66
C GLU A 234 -10.30 7.84 5.70
N LEU A 235 -10.22 6.86 6.61
CA LEU A 235 -11.10 6.77 7.78
C LEU A 235 -10.76 7.85 8.80
N ALA A 236 -11.73 8.71 9.09
CA ALA A 236 -11.60 9.77 10.10
C ALA A 236 -12.11 9.35 11.50
N ASP A 237 -12.90 8.27 11.59
CA ASP A 237 -13.50 7.83 12.86
C ASP A 237 -12.46 7.16 13.76
N ALA A 238 -12.13 7.82 14.88
CA ALA A 238 -11.12 7.37 15.82
C ALA A 238 -11.51 6.09 16.58
N ASP A 239 -12.80 5.90 16.88
CA ASP A 239 -13.28 4.75 17.64
C ASP A 239 -13.31 3.52 16.73
N GLU A 240 -13.77 3.67 15.50
CA GLU A 240 -13.69 2.62 14.47
C GLU A 240 -12.22 2.25 14.21
N GLN A 241 -11.34 3.23 14.04
CA GLN A 241 -9.91 2.99 13.82
C GLN A 241 -9.28 2.22 14.99
N ARG A 242 -9.65 2.53 16.24
CA ARG A 242 -9.19 1.77 17.42
C ARG A 242 -9.65 0.31 17.36
N GLN A 243 -10.92 0.06 17.01
CA GLN A 243 -11.42 -1.31 16.90
C GLN A 243 -10.68 -2.10 15.81
N ARG A 244 -10.37 -1.47 14.67
CA ARG A 244 -9.56 -2.07 13.61
C ARG A 244 -8.16 -2.44 14.10
N PHE A 245 -7.49 -1.58 14.86
CA PHE A 245 -6.19 -1.93 15.45
C PHE A 245 -6.26 -3.09 16.45
N ILE A 246 -7.29 -3.14 17.28
CA ILE A 246 -7.51 -4.26 18.20
C ILE A 246 -7.70 -5.57 17.42
N ALA A 247 -8.50 -5.54 16.34
CA ALA A 247 -8.71 -6.68 15.47
C ALA A 247 -7.41 -7.12 14.77
N SER A 248 -6.60 -6.18 14.27
CA SER A 248 -5.29 -6.47 13.69
C SER A 248 -4.35 -7.14 14.69
N ASN A 249 -4.27 -6.64 15.94
CA ASN A 249 -3.47 -7.30 16.99
C ASN A 249 -4.00 -8.68 17.36
N ALA A 250 -5.32 -8.88 17.38
CA ALA A 250 -5.90 -10.20 17.57
C ALA A 250 -5.53 -11.15 16.41
N HIS A 251 -5.45 -10.65 15.17
CA HIS A 251 -4.95 -11.43 14.03
C HIS A 251 -3.45 -11.74 14.15
N ARG A 252 -2.62 -10.76 14.55
CA ARG A 252 -1.19 -10.99 14.85
C ARG A 252 -0.99 -12.14 15.83
N ARG A 253 -1.77 -12.18 16.92
CA ARG A 253 -1.73 -13.30 17.88
C ARG A 253 -2.06 -14.65 17.26
N ARG A 254 -3.04 -14.72 16.35
CA ARG A 254 -3.38 -15.95 15.63
C ARG A 254 -2.25 -16.42 14.71
N LEU A 255 -1.52 -15.47 14.12
CA LEU A 255 -0.31 -15.75 13.32
C LEU A 255 0.94 -16.05 14.19
N GLY A 256 0.81 -16.11 15.53
CA GLY A 256 1.95 -16.33 16.43
C GLY A 256 2.89 -15.11 16.57
N LYS A 257 2.46 -13.93 16.13
CA LYS A 257 3.22 -12.67 16.23
C LYS A 257 2.87 -11.92 17.52
N GLU A 258 3.80 -11.09 17.99
CA GLU A 258 3.56 -10.20 19.14
C GLU A 258 2.56 -9.09 18.81
N GLU A 259 1.78 -8.68 19.80
CA GLU A 259 0.92 -7.51 19.70
C GLU A 259 1.75 -6.21 19.66
N LEU A 260 1.31 -5.27 18.85
CA LEU A 260 1.93 -3.97 18.71
C LEU A 260 1.20 -2.93 19.58
N PRO A 261 1.94 -2.04 20.28
CA PRO A 261 1.31 -1.00 21.09
C PRO A 261 0.57 0.00 20.20
N LEU A 262 -0.67 0.32 20.56
CA LEU A 262 -1.48 1.31 19.84
C LEU A 262 -0.84 2.70 19.91
N ASP A 263 -0.91 3.44 18.81
CA ASP A 263 -0.50 4.85 18.78
C ASP A 263 -1.62 5.76 19.29
N GLU A 264 -1.60 6.02 20.59
CA GLU A 264 -2.55 6.93 21.24
C GLU A 264 -2.44 8.38 20.74
N HIS A 265 -1.28 8.83 20.25
CA HIS A 265 -1.15 10.17 19.67
C HIS A 265 -1.87 10.26 18.32
N PHE A 266 -1.78 9.20 17.52
CA PHE A 266 -2.53 9.10 16.27
C PHE A 266 -4.04 9.05 16.54
N LEU A 267 -4.50 8.19 17.46
CA LEU A 267 -5.92 8.10 17.80
C LEU A 267 -6.49 9.41 18.36
N GLU A 268 -5.75 10.11 19.22
CA GLU A 268 -6.14 11.45 19.69
C GLU A 268 -6.16 12.49 18.56
N SER A 269 -5.29 12.36 17.55
CA SER A 269 -5.34 13.25 16.38
C SER A 269 -6.59 13.04 15.53
N LEU A 270 -7.04 11.80 15.35
CA LEU A 270 -8.30 11.50 14.67
C LEU A 270 -9.49 12.10 15.43
N LYS A 271 -9.50 12.03 16.77
CA LYS A 271 -10.54 12.65 17.61
C LYS A 271 -10.60 14.17 17.49
N ARG A 272 -9.45 14.84 17.29
CA ARG A 272 -9.39 16.29 17.02
C ARG A 272 -10.01 16.65 15.67
N GLY A 273 -10.05 15.69 14.75
CA GLY A 273 -10.68 15.78 13.44
C GLY A 273 -9.67 15.62 12.32
N LEU A 274 -9.74 14.49 11.62
CA LEU A 274 -9.08 14.34 10.33
C LEU A 274 -10.01 14.94 9.25
N PRO A 275 -9.55 15.91 8.43
CA PRO A 275 -10.36 16.41 7.33
C PRO A 275 -10.64 15.29 6.32
N ASP A 276 -11.74 15.41 5.58
CA ASP A 276 -12.04 14.49 4.50
C ASP A 276 -10.91 14.53 3.47
N CYS A 277 -10.23 13.40 3.28
CA CYS A 277 -9.05 13.31 2.43
C CYS A 277 -8.88 11.90 1.86
N CYS A 278 -8.11 11.82 0.80
CA CYS A 278 -7.60 10.56 0.28
C CYS A 278 -6.06 10.56 0.38
N GLY A 279 -5.48 9.39 0.60
CA GLY A 279 -4.04 9.19 0.70
C GLY A 279 -3.57 7.98 -0.09
N VAL A 280 -2.30 7.97 -0.48
CA VAL A 280 -1.70 6.85 -1.23
C VAL A 280 -0.21 6.76 -0.96
N ALA A 281 0.27 5.52 -0.87
CA ALA A 281 1.68 5.17 -0.76
C ALA A 281 2.14 4.41 -2.00
N VAL A 282 3.19 4.90 -2.66
CA VAL A 282 3.76 4.36 -3.91
C VAL A 282 5.19 3.88 -3.67
N GLY A 283 5.47 2.63 -4.05
CA GLY A 283 6.79 2.02 -3.98
C GLY A 283 7.74 2.60 -5.03
N PHE A 284 8.54 3.61 -4.66
CA PHE A 284 9.46 4.29 -5.58
C PHE A 284 10.50 3.31 -6.18
N ASP A 285 10.98 2.37 -5.38
CA ASP A 285 11.97 1.38 -5.84
C ASP A 285 11.41 0.41 -6.88
N ARG A 286 10.14 0.00 -6.74
CA ARG A 286 9.44 -0.83 -7.72
C ARG A 286 9.26 -0.07 -9.06
N LEU A 287 8.97 1.23 -9.02
CA LEU A 287 8.91 2.06 -10.22
C LEU A 287 10.28 2.15 -10.92
N MET A 288 11.36 2.30 -10.15
CA MET A 288 12.72 2.29 -10.70
C MET A 288 13.09 0.93 -11.31
N MET A 289 12.67 -0.18 -10.68
CA MET A 289 12.86 -1.51 -11.25
C MET A 289 12.17 -1.64 -12.61
N LEU A 290 10.88 -1.26 -12.70
CA LEU A 290 10.12 -1.34 -13.95
C LEU A 290 10.68 -0.44 -15.05
N ARG A 291 11.08 0.78 -14.69
CA ARG A 291 11.68 1.76 -15.61
C ARG A 291 12.96 1.23 -16.26
N HIS A 292 13.79 0.52 -15.50
CA HIS A 292 15.06 -0.06 -15.99
C HIS A 292 14.99 -1.54 -16.33
N GLN A 293 13.79 -2.13 -16.34
CA GLN A 293 13.56 -3.55 -16.61
C GLN A 293 14.44 -4.46 -15.72
N CYS A 294 14.53 -4.13 -14.43
CA CYS A 294 15.26 -4.91 -13.44
C CYS A 294 14.40 -6.04 -12.90
N ASP A 295 14.97 -7.25 -12.86
CA ASP A 295 14.33 -8.42 -12.25
C ASP A 295 14.51 -8.46 -10.72
N HIS A 296 15.48 -7.70 -10.19
CA HIS A 296 15.79 -7.68 -8.76
C HIS A 296 16.01 -6.26 -8.23
N ILE A 297 15.42 -5.93 -7.08
CA ILE A 297 15.45 -4.60 -6.46
C ILE A 297 16.86 -4.08 -6.20
N ARG A 298 17.81 -4.97 -5.85
CA ARG A 298 19.24 -4.67 -5.67
C ARG A 298 19.93 -3.99 -6.85
N GLN A 299 19.34 -4.10 -8.05
CA GLN A 299 19.81 -3.44 -9.27
C GLN A 299 19.38 -1.97 -9.31
N ALA A 300 18.25 -1.62 -8.67
CA ALA A 300 17.63 -0.30 -8.65
C ALA A 300 17.96 0.54 -7.40
N ILE A 301 18.57 -0.06 -6.37
CA ILE A 301 18.98 0.60 -5.11
C ILE A 301 20.50 0.61 -4.94
N PRO A 302 21.08 1.55 -4.16
CA PRO A 302 22.53 1.64 -3.96
C PRO A 302 23.15 0.36 -3.36
N PHE A 303 22.55 -0.15 -2.29
CA PHE A 303 22.97 -1.36 -1.57
C PHE A 303 21.72 -2.13 -1.13
N GLU A 304 21.74 -3.44 -1.26
CA GLU A 304 20.70 -4.31 -0.68
C GLU A 304 21.01 -4.60 0.79
N TRP A 305 19.99 -5.03 1.53
CA TRP A 305 20.05 -5.24 2.97
C TRP A 305 21.27 -6.03 3.45
N ASP A 306 21.64 -7.10 2.74
CA ASP A 306 22.72 -8.00 3.16
C ASP A 306 24.13 -7.37 3.07
N ILE A 307 24.29 -6.23 2.39
CA ILE A 307 25.58 -5.56 2.15
C ILE A 307 25.56 -4.06 2.53
N ALA A 308 24.48 -3.59 3.15
CA ALA A 308 24.28 -2.19 3.53
C ALA A 308 25.19 -1.76 4.70
#